data_AF-A0A351F7H5-F1
#
_entry.id   AF-A0A351F7H5-F1
#
_cell.length_a   1.000
_cell.length_b   1.000
_cell.length_c   1.000
_cell.angle_alpha   90.00
_cell.angle_beta   90.00
_cell.angle_gamma   90.00
#
_symmetry.space_group_name_H-M   'P 1'
#
loop_
_entity.id
_entity.type
_entity.pdbx_description
1 polymer ?
#
loop_
_entity_poly.entity_id
_entity_poly.type
_entity_poly.pdbx_seq_one_letter_code
_entity_poly.pdbx_strand_id
1 'polypeptide(L)'
;MSWNDRTENMKRKNPFEKTPYCLHVCRGIKISVEALEDSEFLVQQTDNEREFEPVFYKPEDCLYQHFGKGQWEGTGYRICSTMFDYDNAPYSNMVMGEVFNQPGRWSSYPPHHHPQPEVYYYQFDPPQGFGACFNGDDVFKSTDGAYCTITDGNDHEQVTAPGYTMYYVWMIRHTDGDPWYKTTRLYSKEHEWLVNAD
;
A
#
# COMPACT_ATOMS: atom_id res chain seq x y z
N MET A 1 9.87 10.02 16.52
CA MET A 1 11.01 9.50 15.73
C MET A 1 12.06 10.58 15.60
N SER A 2 13.34 10.22 15.55
CA SER A 2 14.46 11.18 15.43
C SER A 2 15.49 10.73 14.40
N TRP A 3 16.01 11.69 13.61
CA TRP A 3 17.02 11.51 12.55
C TRP A 3 17.71 12.86 12.29
N ASN A 4 19.00 12.88 11.93
CA ASN A 4 19.76 14.09 11.57
C ASN A 4 19.45 15.33 12.46
N ASP A 5 19.50 15.15 13.79
CA ASP A 5 19.18 16.18 14.81
C ASP A 5 17.73 16.72 14.78
N ARG A 6 16.84 16.13 13.98
CA ARG A 6 15.40 16.38 13.96
C ARG A 6 14.66 15.36 14.82
N THR A 7 13.53 15.79 15.37
CA THR A 7 12.62 14.93 16.12
C THR A 7 11.19 15.33 15.77
N GLU A 8 10.37 14.34 15.41
CA GLU A 8 8.95 14.50 15.15
C GLU A 8 8.13 13.55 16.02
N ASN A 9 6.97 14.03 16.46
CA ASN A 9 5.97 13.24 17.16
C ASN A 9 4.78 12.99 16.22
N MET A 10 4.19 11.81 16.34
CA MET A 10 3.08 11.35 15.52
C MET A 10 2.15 10.50 16.37
N LYS A 11 0.87 10.48 16.00
CA LYS A 11 -0.13 9.64 16.63
C LYS A 11 -1.14 9.19 15.59
N ARG A 12 -1.32 7.87 15.51
CA ARG A 12 -2.35 7.20 14.74
C ARG A 12 -2.77 5.99 15.56
N LYS A 13 -4.04 5.92 15.97
CA LYS A 13 -4.49 4.86 16.90
C LYS A 13 -4.45 3.48 16.25
N ASN A 14 -4.78 3.42 14.96
CA ASN A 14 -4.76 2.23 14.14
C ASN A 14 -4.82 2.63 12.65
N PRO A 15 -4.58 1.69 11.72
CA PRO A 15 -4.63 2.01 10.31
C PRO A 15 -5.99 2.50 9.80
N PHE A 16 -7.08 2.09 10.42
CA PHE A 16 -8.43 2.43 9.98
C PHE A 16 -8.82 3.91 10.14
N GLU A 17 -8.01 4.71 10.86
CA GLU A 17 -8.15 6.18 10.91
C GLU A 17 -7.76 6.89 9.60
N LYS A 18 -7.04 6.20 8.71
CA LYS A 18 -6.63 6.71 7.38
C LYS A 18 -5.77 7.96 7.42
N THR A 19 -4.87 8.03 8.41
CA THR A 19 -3.95 9.14 8.66
C THR A 19 -2.51 8.64 8.76
N PRO A 20 -1.89 8.19 7.64
CA PRO A 20 -0.53 7.65 7.65
C PRO A 20 0.52 8.69 8.05
N TYR A 21 1.57 8.18 8.69
CA TYR A 21 2.84 8.86 8.88
C TYR A 21 3.94 7.97 8.34
N CYS A 22 4.91 8.53 7.62
CA CYS A 22 6.03 7.77 7.05
C CYS A 22 7.32 8.57 7.11
N LEU A 23 8.38 7.98 7.65
CA LEU A 23 9.73 8.52 7.54
C LEU A 23 10.47 7.76 6.43
N HIS A 24 10.71 8.44 5.31
CA HIS A 24 11.46 7.91 4.17
C HIS A 24 12.91 8.38 4.24
N VAL A 25 13.85 7.43 4.31
CA VAL A 25 15.29 7.71 4.41
C VAL A 25 16.09 6.91 3.39
N CYS A 26 17.26 7.43 3.04
CA CYS A 26 18.24 6.68 2.27
C CYS A 26 19.17 5.84 3.19
N ARG A 27 20.10 5.12 2.57
CA ARG A 27 21.19 4.41 3.25
C ARG A 27 21.96 5.32 4.22
N GLY A 28 22.51 4.73 5.28
CA GLY A 28 23.44 5.42 6.19
C GLY A 28 22.78 6.36 7.22
N ILE A 29 21.48 6.62 7.11
CA ILE A 29 20.75 7.45 8.07
C ILE A 29 20.36 6.62 9.30
N LYS A 30 20.85 7.02 10.48
CA LYS A 30 20.43 6.43 11.75
C LYS A 30 19.08 7.00 12.16
N ILE A 31 18.10 6.13 12.36
CA ILE A 31 16.79 6.47 12.91
C ILE A 31 16.72 5.99 14.36
N SER A 32 16.13 6.81 15.24
CA SER A 32 15.71 6.40 16.58
C SER A 32 14.19 6.49 16.71
N VAL A 33 13.58 5.43 17.24
CA VAL A 33 12.14 5.37 17.51
C VAL A 33 11.95 5.16 19.01
N GLU A 34 11.21 6.06 19.64
CA GLU A 34 10.78 5.96 21.03
C GLU A 34 9.26 5.82 21.03
N ALA A 35 8.76 4.69 21.55
CA ALA A 35 7.33 4.44 21.69
C ALA A 35 6.84 5.06 23.01
N LEU A 36 5.95 6.06 22.90
CA LEU A 36 5.36 6.75 24.06
C LEU A 36 4.14 5.99 24.65
N GLU A 37 3.56 5.10 23.84
CA GLU A 37 2.48 4.15 24.18
C GLU A 37 2.70 2.85 23.38
N ASP A 38 1.90 1.80 23.63
CA ASP A 38 1.97 0.57 22.83
C ASP A 38 1.80 0.89 21.34
N SER A 39 2.77 0.49 20.52
CA SER A 39 2.93 1.01 19.16
C SER A 39 3.43 -0.07 18.21
N GLU A 40 2.91 -0.04 16.98
CA GLU A 40 3.37 -0.89 15.88
C GLU A 40 4.01 -0.01 14.79
N PHE A 41 5.14 -0.48 14.24
CA PHE A 41 5.83 0.18 13.13
C PHE A 41 6.13 -0.83 12.05
N LEU A 42 5.85 -0.46 10.80
CA LEU A 42 6.21 -1.24 9.62
C LEU A 42 7.50 -0.69 9.02
N VAL A 43 8.51 -1.54 8.86
CA VAL A 43 9.77 -1.20 8.22
C VAL A 43 9.82 -1.89 6.86
N GLN A 44 9.76 -1.08 5.82
CA GLN A 44 9.87 -1.50 4.43
C GLN A 44 11.17 -0.95 3.87
N GLN A 45 11.97 -1.82 3.23
CA GLN A 45 13.32 -1.48 2.78
C GLN A 45 13.65 -2.17 1.47
N THR A 46 14.50 -1.51 0.70
CA THR A 46 15.04 -2.01 -0.56
C THR A 46 16.51 -1.62 -0.67
N ASP A 47 17.25 -2.26 -1.56
CA ASP A 47 18.63 -1.86 -1.83
C ASP A 47 18.65 -0.48 -2.49
N ASN A 48 19.58 0.34 -2.07
CA ASN A 48 19.68 1.70 -2.56
C ASN A 48 21.11 2.21 -2.45
N GLU A 49 21.69 2.60 -3.59
CA GLU A 49 22.99 3.26 -3.65
C GLU A 49 22.89 4.78 -3.57
N ARG A 50 21.70 5.35 -3.77
CA ARG A 50 21.47 6.80 -3.81
C ARG A 50 21.35 7.37 -2.40
N GLU A 51 21.85 8.58 -2.23
CA GLU A 51 21.63 9.38 -1.03
C GLU A 51 20.60 10.47 -1.32
N PHE A 52 19.71 10.73 -0.37
CA PHE A 52 18.72 11.79 -0.44
C PHE A 52 18.35 12.28 0.96
N GLU A 53 17.87 13.52 1.05
CA GLU A 53 17.43 14.09 2.32
C GLU A 53 16.20 13.34 2.87
N PRO A 54 16.21 12.93 4.16
CA PRO A 54 15.05 12.33 4.79
C PRO A 54 13.77 13.14 4.65
N VAL A 55 12.68 12.47 4.32
CA VAL A 55 11.34 13.08 4.20
C VAL A 55 10.40 12.45 5.22
N PHE A 56 9.74 13.27 6.03
CA PHE A 56 8.72 12.83 6.97
C PHE A 56 7.34 13.24 6.45
N TYR A 57 6.63 12.28 5.86
CA TYR A 57 5.28 12.45 5.35
C TYR A 57 4.28 12.42 6.50
N LYS A 58 3.48 13.47 6.62
CA LYS A 58 2.32 13.56 7.50
C LYS A 58 1.04 13.22 6.71
N PRO A 59 -0.10 12.99 7.38
CA PRO A 59 -1.36 12.71 6.71
C PRO A 59 -1.71 13.74 5.63
N GLU A 60 -1.43 15.02 5.86
CA GLU A 60 -1.65 16.12 4.92
C GLU A 60 -0.73 16.13 3.69
N ASP A 61 0.42 15.45 3.75
CA ASP A 61 1.39 15.35 2.65
C ASP A 61 1.09 14.17 1.72
N CYS A 62 0.21 13.26 2.14
CA CYS A 62 -0.11 12.03 1.41
C CYS A 62 -1.21 12.27 0.36
N LEU A 63 -1.11 11.58 -0.78
CA LEU A 63 -2.14 11.61 -1.81
C LEU A 63 -3.28 10.64 -1.45
N TYR A 64 -4.52 11.12 -1.40
CA TYR A 64 -5.70 10.26 -1.21
C TYR A 64 -6.52 10.14 -2.49
N GLN A 65 -6.78 8.91 -2.89
CA GLN A 65 -7.56 8.60 -4.08
C GLN A 65 -8.74 7.69 -3.72
N HIS A 66 -9.91 8.02 -4.27
CA HIS A 66 -11.11 7.21 -4.19
C HIS A 66 -11.24 6.43 -5.50
N PHE A 67 -11.02 5.13 -5.45
CA PHE A 67 -11.14 4.28 -6.62
C PHE A 67 -12.46 3.49 -6.60
N GLY A 68 -13.06 3.23 -7.77
CA GLY A 68 -14.30 2.44 -7.88
C GLY A 68 -15.53 3.13 -7.30
N LYS A 69 -15.45 4.42 -6.98
CA LYS A 69 -16.57 5.18 -6.40
C LYS A 69 -17.63 5.41 -7.48
N GLY A 70 -18.84 4.88 -7.25
CA GLY A 70 -19.95 4.99 -8.19
C GLY A 70 -20.03 3.84 -9.21
N GLN A 71 -19.06 2.92 -9.22
CA GLN A 71 -19.00 1.78 -10.14
C GLN A 71 -19.42 0.48 -9.45
N TRP A 72 -20.00 -0.46 -10.20
CA TRP A 72 -20.33 -1.83 -9.76
C TRP A 72 -21.10 -1.87 -8.42
N GLU A 73 -22.10 -1.00 -8.26
CA GLU A 73 -22.88 -0.86 -7.02
C GLU A 73 -22.00 -0.56 -5.79
N GLY A 74 -20.83 0.04 -6.00
CA GLY A 74 -19.85 0.37 -4.98
C GLY A 74 -19.01 -0.82 -4.51
N THR A 75 -19.13 -2.01 -5.09
CA THR A 75 -18.37 -3.21 -4.68
C THR A 75 -16.86 -3.07 -4.85
N GLY A 76 -16.40 -2.20 -5.75
CA GLY A 76 -14.99 -1.86 -5.92
C GLY A 76 -14.53 -0.59 -5.18
N TYR A 77 -15.40 0.05 -4.37
CA TYR A 77 -15.06 1.33 -3.76
C TYR A 77 -14.11 1.17 -2.57
N ARG A 78 -12.90 1.73 -2.72
CA ARG A 78 -11.85 1.83 -1.70
C ARG A 78 -11.18 3.19 -1.69
N ILE A 79 -10.45 3.46 -0.62
CA ILE A 79 -9.58 4.63 -0.48
C ILE A 79 -8.14 4.12 -0.53
N CYS A 80 -7.30 4.76 -1.33
CA CYS A 80 -5.86 4.54 -1.36
C CYS A 80 -5.19 5.81 -0.83
N SER A 81 -4.25 5.68 0.10
CA SER A 81 -3.32 6.74 0.46
C SER A 81 -1.93 6.38 -0.05
N THR A 82 -1.28 7.29 -0.76
CA THR A 82 0.09 7.10 -1.26
C THR A 82 0.98 8.10 -0.54
N MET A 83 1.93 7.58 0.24
CA MET A 83 2.92 8.41 0.95
C MET A 83 3.92 8.95 -0.07
N PHE A 84 4.48 8.06 -0.90
CA PHE A 84 5.35 8.47 -2.00
C PHE A 84 5.28 7.50 -3.17
N ASP A 85 5.42 8.07 -4.35
CA ASP A 85 5.57 7.36 -5.62
C ASP A 85 6.64 8.05 -6.50
N TYR A 86 6.77 7.62 -7.75
CA TYR A 86 7.76 8.21 -8.64
C TYR A 86 7.51 9.71 -8.93
N ASP A 87 6.26 10.19 -8.83
CA ASP A 87 5.92 11.58 -9.17
C ASP A 87 6.47 12.56 -8.12
N ASN A 88 6.44 12.18 -6.83
CA ASN A 88 6.90 13.03 -5.73
C ASN A 88 8.25 12.60 -5.11
N ALA A 89 8.71 11.37 -5.38
CA ALA A 89 9.98 10.83 -4.89
C ALA A 89 10.74 10.05 -5.99
N PRO A 90 11.08 10.66 -7.14
CA PRO A 90 11.79 9.99 -8.24
C PRO A 90 13.20 9.50 -7.88
N TYR A 91 13.73 9.95 -6.74
CA TYR A 91 15.00 9.51 -6.18
C TYR A 91 14.89 8.16 -5.44
N SER A 92 13.68 7.71 -5.07
CA SER A 92 13.46 6.44 -4.38
C SER A 92 13.65 5.25 -5.33
N ASN A 93 13.91 4.08 -4.74
CA ASN A 93 13.93 2.79 -5.42
C ASN A 93 12.65 1.97 -5.12
N MET A 94 11.64 2.58 -4.52
CA MET A 94 10.38 1.95 -4.21
C MET A 94 9.25 2.98 -4.19
N VAL A 95 8.02 2.50 -4.18
CA VAL A 95 6.83 3.29 -3.88
C VAL A 95 6.08 2.66 -2.71
N MET A 96 5.38 3.49 -1.94
CA MET A 96 4.68 3.06 -0.74
C MET A 96 3.33 3.73 -0.61
N GLY A 97 2.34 2.92 -0.27
CA GLY A 97 1.02 3.40 0.09
C GLY A 97 0.24 2.37 0.88
N GLU A 98 -1.01 2.69 1.12
CA GLU A 98 -1.94 1.85 1.86
C GLU A 98 -3.34 1.94 1.28
N VAL A 99 -4.10 0.85 1.41
CA VAL A 99 -5.47 0.75 0.94
C VAL A 99 -6.40 0.44 2.10
N PHE A 100 -7.53 1.11 2.11
CA PHE A 100 -8.63 0.89 3.05
C PHE A 100 -9.83 0.33 2.30
N ASN A 101 -9.98 -0.99 2.38
CA ASN A 101 -11.05 -1.72 1.73
C ASN A 101 -12.25 -1.86 2.68
N GLN A 102 -13.45 -1.52 2.19
CA GLN A 102 -14.65 -1.51 3.03
C GLN A 102 -15.26 -2.92 3.11
N PRO A 103 -16.08 -3.20 4.13
CA PRO A 103 -16.64 -4.54 4.32
C PRO A 103 -17.36 -5.11 3.09
N GLY A 104 -17.03 -6.36 2.73
CA GLY A 104 -17.62 -7.06 1.58
C GLY A 104 -17.14 -6.61 0.20
N ARG A 105 -16.07 -5.81 0.11
CA ARG A 105 -15.66 -5.15 -1.14
C ARG A 105 -14.36 -5.69 -1.73
N TRP A 106 -14.17 -5.35 -2.99
CA TRP A 106 -12.97 -5.63 -3.78
C TRP A 106 -12.05 -4.41 -3.82
N SER A 107 -10.75 -4.68 -3.71
CA SER A 107 -9.67 -3.73 -3.95
C SER A 107 -8.63 -4.37 -4.85
N SER A 108 -7.61 -3.59 -5.25
CA SER A 108 -6.74 -3.97 -6.36
C SER A 108 -7.54 -4.40 -7.62
N TYR A 109 -8.72 -3.79 -7.82
CA TYR A 109 -9.70 -4.11 -8.85
C TYR A 109 -9.98 -2.89 -9.76
N PRO A 110 -10.16 -3.04 -11.09
CA PRO A 110 -10.16 -4.28 -11.89
C PRO A 110 -8.85 -5.08 -11.77
N PRO A 111 -8.87 -6.40 -12.04
CA PRO A 111 -7.68 -7.25 -11.96
C PRO A 111 -6.57 -6.66 -12.82
N HIS A 112 -5.38 -6.54 -12.23
CA HIS A 112 -4.26 -5.88 -12.86
C HIS A 112 -2.95 -6.45 -12.33
N HIS A 113 -1.91 -6.27 -13.13
CA HIS A 113 -0.56 -6.68 -12.86
C HIS A 113 0.42 -5.59 -13.28
N HIS A 114 1.66 -5.74 -12.83
CA HIS A 114 2.81 -4.96 -13.25
C HIS A 114 4.07 -5.84 -13.09
N PRO A 115 5.16 -5.54 -13.80
CA PRO A 115 6.37 -6.36 -13.77
C PRO A 115 7.23 -6.13 -12.52
N GLN A 116 6.87 -5.18 -11.65
CA GLN A 116 7.61 -4.91 -10.43
C GLN A 116 7.08 -5.77 -9.26
N PRO A 117 7.93 -6.26 -8.35
CA PRO A 117 7.47 -7.06 -7.23
C PRO A 117 6.75 -6.18 -6.20
N GLU A 118 5.67 -6.71 -5.63
CA GLU A 118 4.83 -6.03 -4.65
C GLU A 118 4.61 -6.90 -3.41
N VAL A 119 4.52 -6.27 -2.24
CA VAL A 119 4.22 -6.98 -0.99
C VAL A 119 3.08 -6.28 -0.28
N TYR A 120 2.08 -7.06 0.14
CA TYR A 120 0.98 -6.62 1.00
C TYR A 120 1.17 -7.16 2.41
N TYR A 121 0.92 -6.31 3.42
CA TYR A 121 0.70 -6.71 4.81
C TYR A 121 -0.70 -6.28 5.24
N TYR A 122 -1.47 -7.20 5.82
CA TYR A 122 -2.90 -7.00 6.09
C TYR A 122 -3.18 -6.79 7.58
N GLN A 123 -4.15 -5.92 7.85
CA GLN A 123 -4.84 -5.87 9.14
C GLN A 123 -6.36 -5.82 8.94
N PHE A 124 -7.11 -6.33 9.91
CA PHE A 124 -8.56 -6.38 9.87
C PHE A 124 -9.20 -5.74 11.10
N ASP A 125 -10.35 -5.10 10.91
CA ASP A 125 -11.19 -4.61 11.99
C ASP A 125 -12.63 -5.13 11.83
N PRO A 126 -13.12 -5.96 12.77
CA PRO A 126 -12.39 -6.60 13.88
C PRO A 126 -11.29 -7.61 13.44
N PRO A 127 -10.31 -7.95 14.30
CA PRO A 127 -9.12 -8.73 13.92
C PRO A 127 -9.36 -10.20 13.55
N GLN A 128 -10.51 -10.79 13.92
CA GLN A 128 -10.93 -12.11 13.40
C GLN A 128 -11.44 -12.06 11.95
N GLY A 129 -11.41 -10.88 11.33
CA GLY A 129 -11.76 -10.68 9.94
C GLY A 129 -10.86 -11.47 8.99
N PHE A 130 -11.35 -11.60 7.76
CA PHE A 130 -10.66 -12.35 6.73
C PHE A 130 -11.09 -11.88 5.34
N GLY A 131 -10.28 -12.24 4.35
CA GLY A 131 -10.56 -12.02 2.95
C GLY A 131 -9.90 -13.10 2.09
N ALA A 132 -9.75 -12.80 0.80
CA ALA A 132 -8.93 -13.58 -0.11
C ALA A 132 -7.91 -12.66 -0.82
N CYS A 133 -6.64 -13.08 -0.82
CA CYS A 133 -5.58 -12.58 -1.70
C CYS A 133 -5.56 -13.47 -2.94
N PHE A 134 -5.82 -12.88 -4.10
CA PHE A 134 -5.53 -13.51 -5.38
C PHE A 134 -4.10 -13.15 -5.77
N ASN A 135 -3.40 -14.11 -6.39
CA ASN A 135 -2.08 -13.93 -6.97
C ASN A 135 -1.97 -14.86 -8.19
N GLY A 136 -2.46 -14.38 -9.32
CA GLY A 136 -2.79 -15.22 -10.47
C GLY A 136 -3.93 -16.17 -10.14
N ASP A 137 -3.78 -17.44 -10.50
CA ASP A 137 -4.79 -18.48 -10.25
C ASP A 137 -4.81 -18.96 -8.78
N ASP A 138 -3.78 -18.63 -8.00
CA ASP A 138 -3.70 -19.03 -6.60
C ASP A 138 -4.51 -18.08 -5.71
N VAL A 139 -5.25 -18.67 -4.77
CA VAL A 139 -6.10 -17.93 -3.83
C VAL A 139 -5.73 -18.30 -2.40
N PHE A 140 -5.34 -17.30 -1.63
CA PHE A 140 -4.94 -17.45 -0.23
C PHE A 140 -5.92 -16.71 0.67
N LYS A 141 -6.22 -17.28 1.83
CA LYS A 141 -7.00 -16.57 2.85
C LYS A 141 -6.15 -15.46 3.45
N SER A 142 -6.56 -14.20 3.29
CA SER A 142 -5.96 -13.08 4.01
C SER A 142 -6.58 -12.98 5.40
N THR A 143 -5.75 -12.80 6.42
CA THR A 143 -6.12 -12.64 7.83
C THR A 143 -5.29 -11.54 8.46
N ASP A 144 -5.67 -11.11 9.66
CA ASP A 144 -4.91 -10.13 10.42
C ASP A 144 -3.45 -10.56 10.63
N GLY A 145 -2.50 -9.67 10.36
CA GLY A 145 -1.06 -9.92 10.44
C GLY A 145 -0.47 -10.78 9.31
N ALA A 146 -1.28 -11.21 8.33
CA ALA A 146 -0.77 -11.97 7.18
C ALA A 146 -0.06 -11.05 6.17
N TYR A 147 0.68 -11.65 5.24
CA TYR A 147 1.28 -10.95 4.11
C TYR A 147 1.09 -11.75 2.81
N CYS A 148 1.14 -11.06 1.68
CA CYS A 148 1.08 -11.64 0.33
C CYS A 148 2.25 -11.06 -0.48
N THR A 149 3.08 -11.94 -1.03
CA THR A 149 4.17 -11.55 -1.94
C THR A 149 3.69 -11.74 -3.36
N ILE A 150 3.51 -10.64 -4.08
CA ILE A 150 3.06 -10.63 -5.46
C ILE A 150 4.33 -10.55 -6.31
N THR A 151 4.57 -11.64 -7.04
CA THR A 151 5.70 -11.74 -7.96
C THR A 151 5.28 -11.29 -9.35
N ASP A 152 6.25 -10.78 -10.09
CA ASP A 152 6.08 -10.07 -11.35
C ASP A 152 5.06 -10.74 -12.31
N GLY A 153 4.08 -9.95 -12.76
CA GLY A 153 3.18 -10.33 -13.85
C GLY A 153 1.88 -11.04 -13.47
N ASN A 154 1.60 -11.27 -12.18
CA ASN A 154 0.33 -11.86 -11.74
C ASN A 154 -0.72 -10.79 -11.42
N ASP A 155 -1.97 -11.03 -11.84
CA ASP A 155 -3.11 -10.26 -11.33
C ASP A 155 -3.28 -10.52 -9.83
N HIS A 156 -3.59 -9.48 -9.05
CA HIS A 156 -3.52 -9.54 -7.59
C HIS A 156 -4.65 -8.78 -6.87
N GLU A 157 -5.88 -8.98 -7.35
CA GLU A 157 -7.08 -8.46 -6.70
C GLU A 157 -7.28 -9.02 -5.28
N GLN A 158 -8.01 -8.24 -4.48
CA GLN A 158 -8.24 -8.54 -3.07
C GLN A 158 -9.72 -8.40 -2.77
N VAL A 159 -10.27 -9.26 -1.92
CA VAL A 159 -11.65 -9.15 -1.43
C VAL A 159 -11.70 -9.33 0.07
N THR A 160 -12.51 -8.51 0.75
CA THR A 160 -12.74 -8.64 2.20
C THR A 160 -14.12 -9.21 2.50
N ALA A 161 -14.23 -10.01 3.55
CA ALA A 161 -15.51 -10.54 3.99
C ALA A 161 -16.48 -9.42 4.43
N PRO A 162 -17.80 -9.60 4.25
CA PRO A 162 -18.79 -8.69 4.80
C PRO A 162 -18.65 -8.54 6.32
N GLY A 163 -18.86 -7.33 6.82
CA GLY A 163 -18.72 -6.99 8.24
C GLY A 163 -17.28 -6.67 8.72
N TYR A 164 -16.26 -6.92 7.90
CA TYR A 164 -14.85 -6.67 8.26
C TYR A 164 -14.19 -5.64 7.35
N THR A 165 -13.61 -4.61 7.95
CA THR A 165 -12.76 -3.67 7.21
C THR A 165 -11.39 -4.31 7.02
N MET A 166 -10.85 -4.24 5.81
CA MET A 166 -9.50 -4.71 5.51
C MET A 166 -8.60 -3.51 5.21
N TYR A 167 -7.48 -3.46 5.90
CA TYR A 167 -6.37 -2.57 5.62
C TYR A 167 -5.24 -3.39 5.01
N TYR A 168 -4.53 -2.83 4.03
CA TYR A 168 -3.21 -3.31 3.70
C TYR A 168 -2.26 -2.18 3.33
N VAL A 169 -1.04 -2.26 3.83
CA VAL A 169 0.08 -1.45 3.35
C VAL A 169 0.76 -2.19 2.22
N TRP A 170 1.20 -1.45 1.21
CA TRP A 170 1.88 -1.99 0.06
C TRP A 170 3.19 -1.27 -0.21
N MET A 171 4.16 -2.07 -0.66
CA MET A 171 5.43 -1.60 -1.20
C MET A 171 5.62 -2.24 -2.56
N ILE A 172 6.01 -1.43 -3.54
CA ILE A 172 6.47 -1.92 -4.84
C ILE A 172 7.91 -1.48 -4.99
N ARG A 173 8.83 -2.43 -5.17
CA ARG A 173 10.23 -2.12 -5.46
C ARG A 173 10.37 -1.80 -6.94
N HIS A 174 11.06 -0.72 -7.26
CA HIS A 174 11.43 -0.44 -8.65
C HIS A 174 12.41 -1.48 -9.17
N THR A 175 12.24 -1.87 -10.43
CA THR A 175 13.24 -2.65 -11.16
C THR A 175 14.32 -1.71 -11.68
N ASP A 176 15.58 -2.14 -11.67
CA ASP A 176 16.70 -1.30 -12.11
C ASP A 176 16.54 -0.92 -13.59
N GLY A 177 16.41 0.39 -13.83
CA GLY A 177 16.14 0.93 -15.18
C GLY A 177 14.68 0.83 -15.64
N ASP A 178 13.80 0.22 -14.86
CA ASP A 178 12.36 0.10 -15.13
C ASP A 178 11.54 0.39 -13.86
N PRO A 179 11.43 1.68 -13.45
CA PRO A 179 10.64 2.07 -12.30
C PRO A 179 9.16 1.75 -12.48
N TRP A 180 8.48 1.56 -11.35
CA TRP A 180 7.03 1.48 -11.35
C TRP A 180 6.44 2.87 -11.61
N TYR A 181 5.52 2.95 -12.56
CA TYR A 181 4.75 4.15 -12.86
C TYR A 181 3.27 3.83 -12.72
N LYS A 182 2.42 4.84 -12.49
CA LYS A 182 0.95 4.64 -12.53
C LYS A 182 0.48 4.04 -13.86
N THR A 183 1.22 4.29 -14.93
CA THR A 183 0.98 3.75 -16.28
C THR A 183 1.49 2.32 -16.49
N THR A 184 2.31 1.76 -15.59
CA THR A 184 2.74 0.35 -15.65
C THR A 184 1.77 -0.58 -14.93
N ARG A 185 0.68 -0.05 -14.41
CA ARG A 185 -0.49 -0.83 -13.99
C ARG A 185 -1.26 -1.30 -15.22
N LEU A 186 -1.08 -2.56 -15.59
CA LEU A 186 -1.68 -3.18 -16.77
C LEU A 186 -2.89 -4.00 -16.36
N TYR A 187 -3.97 -3.92 -17.14
CA TYR A 187 -5.16 -4.74 -16.93
C TYR A 187 -5.11 -5.95 -17.85
N SER A 188 -5.49 -7.12 -17.34
CA SER A 188 -5.66 -8.29 -18.19
C SER A 188 -6.69 -8.02 -19.28
N LYS A 189 -6.39 -8.46 -20.52
CA LYS A 189 -7.18 -8.12 -21.72
C LYS A 189 -8.67 -8.44 -21.59
N GLU A 190 -9.00 -9.54 -20.93
CA GLU A 190 -10.37 -9.98 -20.66
C GLU A 190 -11.13 -9.11 -19.65
N HIS A 191 -10.42 -8.25 -18.92
CA HIS A 191 -10.94 -7.35 -17.89
C HIS A 191 -10.82 -5.87 -18.25
N GLU A 192 -10.15 -5.50 -19.35
CA GLU A 192 -9.97 -4.10 -19.79
C GLU A 192 -11.30 -3.34 -19.91
N TRP A 193 -12.39 -4.04 -20.28
CA TRP A 193 -13.71 -3.44 -20.39
C TRP A 193 -14.24 -2.87 -19.06
N LEU A 194 -13.77 -3.37 -17.91
CA LEU A 194 -14.17 -2.89 -16.59
C LEU A 194 -13.63 -1.47 -16.31
N VAL A 195 -12.48 -1.10 -16.86
CA VAL A 195 -11.82 0.19 -16.56
C VAL A 195 -12.72 1.38 -16.88
N ASN A 196 -13.54 1.25 -17.93
CA ASN A 196 -14.47 2.27 -18.38
C ASN A 196 -15.95 1.86 -18.20
N ALA A 197 -16.21 0.80 -17.43
CA ALA A 197 -17.57 0.38 -17.13
C ALA A 197 -18.22 1.36 -16.14
N ASP A 198 -19.48 1.69 -16.39
CA ASP A 198 -20.33 2.48 -15.50
C ASP A 198 -20.63 1.72 -14.19
#